data_AF-A0A3D5GHN2-F1
#
_entry.id   AF-A0A3D5GHN2-F1
#
_cell.length_a   1.000
_cell.length_b   1.000
_cell.length_c   1.000
_cell.angle_alpha   90.00
_cell.angle_beta   90.00
_cell.angle_gamma   90.00
#
_symmetry.space_group_name_H-M   'P 1'
#
loop_
_entity.id
_entity.type
_entity.pdbx_description
1 polymer ?
#
loop_
_entity_poly.entity_id
_entity_poly.type
_entity_poly.pdbx_seq_one_letter_code
_entity_poly.pdbx_strand_id
1 'polypeptide(L)'
;MAVRINRQIISATTLTGFLAGSFIASAENNFSRDGVLSGWEALVTFVLLPLLAALLVSIGLRRRHLAPRLIVVAYLTLAIPLFGISAGGANVLQQMLGGIIGGSVWGLFFAIRRFPRDSVSK
;
A
#
# COMPACT_ATOMS: atom_id res chain seq x y z
N MET A 1 -12.53 -24.21 -11.19
CA MET A 1 -12.73 -22.85 -10.64
C MET A 1 -11.74 -21.96 -11.37
N ALA A 2 -12.17 -21.12 -12.31
CA ALA A 2 -11.25 -20.28 -13.07
C ALA A 2 -11.04 -18.96 -12.32
N VAL A 3 -9.81 -18.70 -11.87
CA VAL A 3 -9.45 -17.44 -11.21
C VAL A 3 -8.96 -16.47 -12.28
N ARG A 4 -9.66 -15.35 -12.45
CA ARG A 4 -9.23 -14.25 -13.33
C ARG A 4 -8.71 -13.11 -12.45
N ILE A 5 -7.42 -12.83 -12.56
CA ILE A 5 -6.76 -11.75 -11.82
C ILE A 5 -6.92 -10.46 -12.61
N ASN A 6 -7.51 -9.44 -12.00
CA ASN A 6 -7.55 -8.12 -12.62
C ASN A 6 -6.17 -7.44 -12.50
N ARG A 7 -5.38 -7.52 -13.59
CA ARG A 7 -4.05 -6.89 -13.69
C ARG A 7 -4.04 -5.40 -13.32
N GLN A 8 -5.12 -4.66 -13.61
CA GLN A 8 -5.21 -3.23 -13.31
C GLN A 8 -5.33 -2.95 -11.80
N ILE A 9 -5.98 -3.85 -11.06
CA ILE A 9 -6.08 -3.73 -9.60
C ILE A 9 -4.71 -4.05 -9.00
N ILE A 10 -4.07 -5.14 -9.43
CA ILE A 10 -2.71 -5.50 -9.00
C ILE A 10 -1.74 -4.33 -9.22
N SER A 11 -1.70 -3.76 -10.42
CA SER A 11 -0.79 -2.65 -10.72
C SER A 11 -1.06 -1.42 -9.85
N ALA A 12 -2.34 -1.10 -9.61
CA ALA A 12 -2.71 0.05 -8.79
C ALA A 12 -2.30 -0.17 -7.32
N THR A 13 -2.57 -1.35 -6.76
CA THR A 13 -2.27 -1.67 -5.36
C THR A 13 -0.78 -1.82 -5.10
N THR A 14 -0.02 -2.39 -6.05
CA THR A 14 1.45 -2.42 -6.00
C THR A 14 2.04 -1.01 -6.04
N LEU A 15 1.53 -0.13 -6.93
CA LEU A 15 1.98 1.26 -7.00
C LEU A 15 1.64 2.04 -5.72
N THR A 16 0.46 1.81 -5.13
CA THR A 16 0.07 2.39 -3.85
C THR A 16 1.02 1.93 -2.73
N GLY A 17 1.33 0.65 -2.66
CA GLY A 17 2.27 0.11 -1.69
C GLY A 17 3.69 0.69 -1.85
N PHE A 18 4.17 0.81 -3.09
CA PHE A 18 5.47 1.44 -3.39
C PHE A 18 5.52 2.91 -2.93
N LEU A 19 4.50 3.70 -3.25
CA LEU A 19 4.45 5.11 -2.84
C LEU A 19 4.33 5.25 -1.33
N ALA A 20 3.51 4.43 -0.67
CA ALA A 20 3.41 4.42 0.78
C ALA A 20 4.75 4.10 1.44
N GLY A 21 5.43 3.03 1.01
CA GLY A 21 6.76 2.68 1.51
C GLY A 21 7.81 3.77 1.26
N SER A 22 7.78 4.40 0.08
CA SER A 22 8.72 5.48 -0.29
C SER A 22 8.50 6.75 0.54
N PHE A 23 7.25 7.12 0.79
CA PHE A 23 6.91 8.28 1.60
C PHE A 23 7.29 8.08 3.06
N ILE A 24 7.00 6.91 3.63
CA ILE A 24 7.39 6.58 5.01
C ILE A 24 8.92 6.58 5.14
N ALA A 25 9.62 5.93 4.22
CA ALA A 25 11.09 5.90 4.23
C ALA A 25 11.70 7.31 4.12
N SER A 26 11.11 8.16 3.28
CA SER A 26 11.55 9.55 3.13
C SER A 26 11.25 10.37 4.38
N ALA A 27 10.08 10.15 5.01
CA ALA A 27 9.73 10.81 6.25
C ALA A 27 10.65 10.38 7.39
N GLU A 28 10.88 9.09 7.58
CA GLU A 28 11.84 8.59 8.56
C GLU A 28 13.25 9.14 8.30
N ASN A 29 13.73 9.16 7.06
CA ASN A 29 15.06 9.70 6.76
C ASN A 29 15.21 11.22 6.96
N ASN A 30 14.14 12.00 6.79
CA ASN A 30 14.19 13.46 6.94
C ASN A 30 13.84 13.94 8.36
N PHE A 31 12.88 13.30 9.02
CA PHE A 31 12.46 13.64 10.39
C PHE A 31 13.33 12.96 11.44
N SER A 32 13.88 11.76 11.18
CA SER A 32 14.68 11.02 12.15
C SER A 32 16.18 11.37 12.11
N ARG A 33 16.54 12.63 11.80
CA ARG A 33 17.92 13.13 12.02
C ARG A 33 18.38 12.97 13.48
N ASP A 34 17.40 12.91 14.39
CA ASP A 34 17.61 12.79 15.84
C ASP A 34 17.27 11.36 16.34
N GLY A 35 16.91 10.44 15.45
CA GLY A 35 16.61 9.03 15.76
C GLY A 35 15.23 8.76 16.39
N VAL A 36 14.41 9.79 16.62
CA VAL A 36 13.10 9.67 17.28
C VAL A 36 12.05 10.46 16.52
N LEU A 37 11.05 9.79 15.96
CA LEU A 37 9.84 10.46 15.48
C LEU A 37 9.06 10.98 16.69
N SER A 38 8.84 12.29 16.76
CA SER A 38 7.93 12.84 17.76
C SER A 38 6.51 12.31 17.54
N GLY A 39 5.67 12.29 18.59
CA GLY A 39 4.31 11.76 18.49
C GLY A 39 3.47 12.39 17.37
N TRP A 40 3.74 13.66 17.06
CA TRP A 40 3.09 14.37 15.95
C TRP A 40 3.64 13.97 14.57
N GLU A 41 4.96 13.85 14.43
CA GLU A 41 5.59 13.42 13.17
C GLU A 41 5.25 11.97 12.84
N ALA A 42 5.11 11.11 13.84
CA ALA A 42 4.59 9.75 13.67
C ALA A 42 3.15 9.77 13.16
N LEU A 43 2.27 10.60 13.73
CA LEU A 43 0.89 10.76 13.26
C LEU A 43 0.83 11.21 11.80
N VAL A 44 1.60 12.22 11.43
CA VAL A 44 1.66 12.70 10.04
C VAL A 44 2.20 11.61 9.11
N THR A 45 3.27 10.93 9.51
CA THR A 45 3.93 9.91 8.69
C THR A 45 3.05 8.68 8.47
N PHE A 46 2.38 8.18 9.51
CA PHE A 46 1.61 6.94 9.44
C PHE A 46 0.14 7.14 9.07
N VAL A 47 -0.42 8.35 9.21
CA VAL A 47 -1.83 8.61 8.85
C VAL A 47 -1.94 9.39 7.54
N LEU A 48 -1.19 10.49 7.38
CA LEU A 48 -1.32 11.35 6.21
C LEU A 48 -0.64 10.77 4.96
N LEU A 49 0.58 10.26 5.07
CA LEU A 49 1.33 9.80 3.89
C LEU A 49 0.71 8.59 3.16
N PRO A 50 0.18 7.57 3.85
CA PRO A 50 -0.45 6.42 3.21
C PRO A 50 -1.77 6.81 2.54
N LEU A 51 -2.52 7.72 3.18
CA LEU A 51 -3.72 8.32 2.58
C LEU A 51 -3.34 9.11 1.31
N LEU A 52 -2.27 9.90 1.37
CA LEU A 52 -1.76 10.66 0.23
C LEU A 52 -1.37 9.74 -0.93
N ALA A 53 -0.66 8.63 -0.64
CA ALA A 53 -0.28 7.63 -1.65
C ALA A 53 -1.51 7.01 -2.33
N ALA A 54 -2.51 6.61 -1.55
CA ALA A 54 -3.75 6.05 -2.09
C ALA A 54 -4.51 7.07 -2.96
N LEU A 55 -4.58 8.33 -2.53
CA LEU A 55 -5.20 9.42 -3.28
C LEU A 55 -4.44 9.74 -4.56
N LEU A 56 -3.11 9.83 -4.52
CA LEU A 56 -2.26 10.08 -5.69
C LEU A 56 -2.50 9.01 -6.77
N VAL A 57 -2.51 7.74 -6.38
CA VAL A 57 -2.75 6.63 -7.31
C VAL A 57 -4.17 6.66 -7.85
N SER A 58 -5.16 6.92 -6.99
CA SER A 58 -6.57 7.03 -7.39
C SER A 58 -6.81 8.15 -8.41
N ILE A 59 -6.21 9.32 -8.18
CA ILE A 59 -6.29 10.49 -9.06
C ILE A 59 -5.50 10.25 -10.34
N GLY A 60 -4.25 9.77 -10.24
CA GLY A 60 -3.37 9.52 -11.38
C GLY A 60 -3.90 8.46 -12.33
N LEU A 61 -4.55 7.41 -11.81
CA LEU A 61 -5.24 6.41 -12.62
C LEU A 61 -6.64 6.86 -13.09
N ARG A 62 -7.11 8.04 -12.65
CA ARG A 62 -8.47 8.56 -12.91
C ARG A 62 -9.57 7.61 -12.45
N ARG A 63 -9.30 6.78 -11.44
CA ARG A 63 -10.20 5.74 -10.91
C ARG A 63 -10.62 6.01 -9.47
N ARG A 64 -11.36 7.11 -9.26
CA ARG A 64 -11.83 7.50 -7.93
C ARG A 64 -12.68 6.44 -7.22
N HIS A 65 -13.39 5.58 -7.97
CA HIS A 65 -14.16 4.47 -7.39
C HIS A 65 -13.28 3.41 -6.69
N LEU A 66 -11.98 3.35 -7.00
CA LEU A 66 -11.02 2.45 -6.35
C LEU A 66 -10.39 3.08 -5.11
N ALA A 67 -10.58 4.39 -4.86
CA ALA A 67 -10.01 5.10 -3.73
C ALA A 67 -10.18 4.37 -2.38
N PRO A 68 -11.39 3.92 -1.96
CA PRO A 68 -11.54 3.25 -0.67
C PRO A 68 -10.73 1.95 -0.59
N ARG A 69 -10.60 1.21 -1.71
CA ARG A 69 -9.80 -0.03 -1.76
C ARG A 69 -8.30 0.26 -1.67
N LEU A 70 -7.83 1.29 -2.37
CA LEU A 70 -6.44 1.72 -2.32
C LEU A 70 -6.06 2.26 -0.94
N ILE A 71 -6.98 2.97 -0.27
CA ILE A 71 -6.79 3.44 1.11
C ILE A 71 -6.63 2.24 2.04
N VAL A 72 -7.52 1.25 1.97
CA VAL A 72 -7.42 0.03 2.78
C VAL A 72 -6.08 -0.69 2.52
N VAL A 73 -5.67 -0.83 1.26
CA VAL A 73 -4.38 -1.44 0.92
C VAL A 73 -3.21 -0.64 1.47
N ALA A 74 -3.23 0.70 1.39
CA ALA A 74 -2.19 1.56 1.93
C ALA A 74 -2.04 1.37 3.45
N TYR A 75 -3.16 1.38 4.18
CA TYR A 75 -3.16 1.14 5.63
C TYR A 75 -2.79 -0.30 6.01
N LEU A 76 -3.20 -1.31 5.25
CA LEU A 76 -2.76 -2.68 5.48
C LEU A 76 -1.27 -2.87 5.21
N THR A 77 -0.72 -2.11 4.26
CA THR A 77 0.72 -2.10 3.96
C THR A 77 1.52 -1.48 5.11
N LEU A 78 0.94 -0.54 5.89
CA LEU A 78 1.58 0.03 7.08
C LEU A 78 1.90 -0.98 8.18
N ALA A 79 1.21 -2.12 8.21
CA ALA A 79 1.54 -3.16 9.17
C ALA A 79 2.99 -3.65 9.02
N ILE A 80 3.57 -3.54 7.81
CA ILE A 80 4.94 -3.96 7.51
C ILE A 80 5.99 -3.03 8.14
N PRO A 81 5.93 -1.69 7.97
CA PRO A 81 6.78 -0.80 8.75
C PRO A 81 6.48 -0.89 10.25
N LEU A 82 5.21 -0.72 10.68
CA LEU A 82 4.86 -0.62 12.11
C LEU A 82 5.20 -1.86 12.96
N PHE A 83 5.01 -3.07 12.43
CA PHE A 83 5.25 -4.33 13.15
C PHE A 83 6.45 -5.11 12.63
N GLY A 84 7.15 -4.58 11.64
CA GLY A 84 8.24 -5.27 10.97
C GLY A 84 9.46 -4.39 10.86
N ILE A 85 9.79 -4.01 9.62
CA ILE A 85 11.15 -3.64 9.26
C ILE A 85 11.57 -2.28 9.85
N SER A 86 10.67 -1.30 10.01
CA SER A 86 11.05 0.00 10.60
C SER A 86 11.22 -0.05 12.13
N ALA A 87 10.57 -0.98 12.85
CA ALA A 87 10.91 -1.27 14.25
C ALA A 87 12.33 -1.87 14.42
N GLY A 88 12.87 -2.47 13.35
CA GLY A 88 14.23 -3.02 13.30
C GLY A 88 15.28 -2.11 12.65
N GLY A 89 14.95 -0.86 12.32
CA GLY A 89 15.88 0.08 11.67
C GLY A 89 16.06 -0.13 10.17
N ALA A 90 14.99 -0.50 9.45
CA ALA A 90 15.02 -0.69 8.01
C ALA A 90 15.48 0.54 7.23
N ASN A 91 16.40 0.32 6.29
CA ASN A 91 16.77 1.34 5.34
C ASN A 91 15.65 1.63 4.32
N VAL A 92 15.82 2.73 3.58
CA VAL A 92 14.86 3.21 2.58
C VAL A 92 14.48 2.12 1.56
N LEU A 93 15.46 1.34 1.09
CA LEU A 93 15.23 0.30 0.10
C LEU A 93 14.37 -0.83 0.67
N GLN A 94 14.61 -1.26 1.91
CA GLN A 94 13.81 -2.29 2.57
C GLN A 94 12.37 -1.85 2.79
N GLN A 95 12.14 -0.59 3.15
CA GLN A 95 10.78 -0.05 3.30
C GLN A 95 10.04 0.07 1.96
N MET A 96 10.74 0.48 0.90
CA MET A 96 10.18 0.47 -0.46
C MET A 96 9.78 -0.94 -0.90
N LEU A 97 10.66 -1.92 -0.70
CA LEU A 97 10.40 -3.33 -1.03
C LEU A 97 9.26 -3.90 -0.18
N GLY A 98 9.25 -3.62 1.13
CA GLY A 98 8.15 -3.96 2.02
C GLY A 98 6.83 -3.36 1.56
N GLY A 99 6.83 -2.10 1.13
CA GLY A 99 5.70 -1.42 0.54
C GLY A 99 5.17 -2.11 -0.72
N ILE A 100 6.06 -2.46 -1.66
CA ILE A 100 5.71 -3.20 -2.90
C ILE A 100 5.09 -4.56 -2.54
N ILE A 101 5.72 -5.30 -1.65
CA ILE A 101 5.28 -6.64 -1.23
C ILE A 101 3.90 -6.53 -0.57
N GLY A 102 3.73 -5.65 0.41
CA GLY A 102 2.46 -5.43 1.09
C GLY A 102 1.35 -5.01 0.13
N GLY A 103 1.60 -3.99 -0.69
CA GLY A 103 0.63 -3.52 -1.68
C GLY A 103 0.20 -4.60 -2.66
N SER A 104 1.13 -5.48 -3.07
CA SER A 104 0.84 -6.59 -3.98
C SER A 104 0.08 -7.72 -3.30
N VAL A 105 0.46 -8.11 -2.07
CA VAL A 105 -0.19 -9.17 -1.28
C VAL A 105 -1.63 -8.78 -0.96
N TRP A 106 -1.84 -7.58 -0.41
CA TRP A 106 -3.18 -7.07 -0.09
C TRP A 106 -4.00 -6.81 -1.35
N GLY A 107 -3.35 -6.32 -2.41
CA GLY A 107 -3.96 -6.13 -3.71
C GLY A 107 -4.49 -7.41 -4.35
N LEU A 108 -3.85 -8.54 -4.10
CA LEU A 108 -4.28 -9.85 -4.60
C LEU A 108 -5.69 -10.20 -4.11
N PHE A 109 -6.00 -9.92 -2.84
CA PHE A 109 -7.34 -10.15 -2.27
C PHE A 109 -8.42 -9.34 -3.00
N PHE A 110 -8.11 -8.11 -3.42
CA PHE A 110 -9.04 -7.26 -4.16
C PHE A 110 -9.09 -7.57 -5.67
N ALA A 111 -8.01 -8.15 -6.21
CA ALA A 111 -7.89 -8.48 -7.63
C ALA A 111 -8.53 -9.83 -7.99
N ILE A 112 -8.67 -10.75 -7.04
CA ILE A 112 -9.31 -12.05 -7.23
C ILE A 112 -10.84 -11.85 -7.29
N ARG A 113 -11.42 -11.99 -8.49
CA ARG A 113 -12.87 -12.20 -8.64
C ARG A 113 -13.16 -13.69 -8.72
N ARG A 114 -13.96 -14.22 -7.80
CA ARG A 114 -14.51 -15.58 -7.88
C ARG A 114 -15.79 -15.52 -8.74
N PHE A 115 -15.82 -16.25 -9.85
CA PHE A 115 -17.09 -16.55 -10.52
C PHE A 115 -17.67 -17.84 -9.92
N PRO A 116 -18.96 -17.85 -9.48
CA PRO A 116 -19.75 -19.07 -9.39
C PRO A 116 -19.77 -19.75 -10.77
N ARG A 117 -19.75 -21.08 -10.80
CA ARG A 117 -19.46 -21.88 -12.00
C ARG A 117 -20.70 -22.02 -12.90
N ASP A 118 -21.63 -21.08 -12.84
CA ASP A 118 -23.04 -21.34 -13.19
C ASP A 118 -23.40 -20.86 -14.61
N SER A 119 -22.43 -20.42 -15.40
CA SER A 119 -22.66 -19.92 -16.76
C SER A 119 -21.99 -20.76 -17.87
N VAL A 120 -21.57 -21.99 -17.57
CA VAL A 120 -21.17 -22.99 -18.59
C VAL A 120 -22.32 -23.98 -18.78
N SER A 121 -23.49 -23.48 -19.14
CA SER A 121 -24.55 -24.24 -19.78
C SER A 121 -25.55 -23.26 -20.37
N LYS A 122 -25.36 -22.94 -21.65
CA LYS A 122 -26.40 -22.67 -22.65
C LYS A 122 -25.76 -22.67 -24.02
#